data_AF-A0A845QIN9-F1
#
_entry.id   AF-A0A845QIN9-F1
#
_cell.length_a   1.000
_cell.length_b   1.000
_cell.length_c   1.000
_cell.angle_alpha   90.00
_cell.angle_beta   90.00
_cell.angle_gamma   90.00
#
_symmetry.space_group_name_H-M   'P 1'
#
loop_
_entity.id
_entity.type
_entity.pdbx_description
1 polymer ?
#
loop_
_entity_poly.entity_id
_entity_poly.type
_entity_poly.pdbx_seq_one_letter_code
_entity_poly.pdbx_strand_id
1 'polypeptide(L)'
;MEEEKKQQTEYEEPVQEETAEEEKNHEGVLPIDETGVIAANTKVTGDIVTRGHLMIYGEVEGNVTAAGNITATGRISGDIACSNLKLTGCQLKSNLTVKENILMDADSKVEGRIFCSVLSADGTIKGNIEATSEVQIHSSASITGGIRTKSISVDAGAQLLGSMQVVR
;
A
#
# COMPACT_ATOMS: atom_id res chain seq x y z
N MET A 1 -48.72 31.19 51.79
CA MET A 1 -47.66 30.19 51.58
C MET A 1 -47.89 29.62 50.20
N GLU A 2 -46.97 29.97 49.30
CA GLU A 2 -46.98 29.71 47.86
C GLU A 2 -47.10 28.22 47.50
N GLU A 3 -47.86 27.95 46.42
CA GLU A 3 -47.42 27.28 45.18
C GLU A 3 -46.09 26.50 45.26
N GLU A 4 -45.97 25.25 44.80
CA GLU A 4 -46.12 24.87 43.40
C GLU A 4 -46.16 23.34 43.21
N LYS A 5 -46.95 22.95 42.21
CA LYS A 5 -47.13 21.62 41.64
C LYS A 5 -45.98 21.35 40.67
N LYS A 6 -45.10 20.37 40.92
CA LYS A 6 -44.08 19.96 39.94
C LYS A 6 -44.59 18.83 39.04
N GLN A 7 -45.06 19.23 37.88
CA GLN A 7 -45.14 18.46 36.65
C GLN A 7 -43.72 18.36 36.07
N GLN A 8 -43.20 17.15 35.85
CA GLN A 8 -41.97 16.97 35.09
C GLN A 8 -42.32 16.35 33.74
N THR A 9 -42.11 17.18 32.73
CA THR A 9 -42.27 16.95 31.31
C THR A 9 -41.24 15.94 30.79
N GLU A 10 -41.73 15.13 29.88
CA GLU A 10 -41.02 14.38 28.83
C GLU A 10 -39.92 15.24 28.19
N TYR A 11 -38.68 14.76 28.27
CA TYR A 11 -37.57 15.26 27.47
C TYR A 11 -37.10 14.10 26.58
N GLU A 12 -37.52 14.16 25.32
CA GLU A 12 -36.93 13.39 24.23
C GLU A 12 -35.52 13.96 23.96
N GLU A 13 -34.48 13.14 24.12
CA GLU A 13 -33.15 13.47 23.58
C GLU A 13 -33.16 13.23 22.06
N PRO A 14 -32.70 14.19 21.25
CA PRO A 14 -32.68 14.02 19.80
C PRO A 14 -31.59 13.02 19.38
N VAL A 15 -32.01 12.07 18.55
CA VAL A 15 -31.19 11.16 17.75
C VAL A 15 -30.18 11.95 16.93
N GLN A 16 -28.90 11.64 17.06
CA GLN A 16 -27.90 11.99 16.05
C GLN A 16 -27.44 10.71 15.37
N GLU A 17 -27.87 10.59 14.11
CA GLU A 17 -27.45 9.59 13.14
C GLU A 17 -25.93 9.68 12.94
N GLU A 18 -25.20 8.64 13.33
CA GLU A 18 -23.86 8.40 12.82
C GLU A 18 -23.99 7.90 11.38
N THR A 19 -24.15 8.85 10.45
CA THR A 19 -24.04 8.59 9.02
C THR A 19 -22.60 8.23 8.66
N ALA A 20 -22.47 7.11 7.98
CA ALA A 20 -21.26 6.59 7.37
C ALA A 20 -20.53 7.64 6.51
N GLU A 21 -19.36 8.08 6.98
CA GLU A 21 -18.40 8.85 6.20
C GLU A 21 -16.97 8.43 6.55
N GLU A 22 -16.56 7.20 6.18
CA GLU A 22 -15.14 6.81 6.15
C GLU A 22 -14.74 6.29 4.76
N GLU A 23 -15.17 6.96 3.70
CA GLU A 23 -14.56 6.78 2.36
C GLU A 23 -14.53 8.08 1.57
N LYS A 24 -13.77 9.07 2.04
CA LYS A 24 -13.09 10.06 1.19
C LYS A 24 -12.17 10.93 2.04
N ASN A 25 -10.98 11.19 1.50
CA ASN A 25 -9.95 12.15 1.93
C ASN A 25 -8.66 11.51 2.41
N HIS A 26 -7.92 10.87 1.49
CA HIS A 26 -6.47 10.73 1.61
C HIS A 26 -5.75 11.75 0.71
N GLU A 27 -6.25 12.99 0.72
CA GLU A 27 -5.61 14.19 0.18
C GLU A 27 -5.50 15.19 1.34
N GLY A 28 -4.30 15.34 1.91
CA GLY A 28 -4.01 16.36 2.93
C GLY A 28 -3.38 15.88 4.24
N VAL A 29 -3.24 14.58 4.48
CA VAL A 29 -2.47 14.09 5.63
C VAL A 29 -1.00 14.06 5.24
N LEU A 30 -0.25 15.11 5.58
CA LEU A 30 1.20 15.07 5.51
C LEU A 30 1.69 13.92 6.40
N PRO A 31 2.58 13.04 5.89
CA PRO A 31 3.15 12.01 6.72
C PRO A 31 3.90 12.68 7.88
N ILE A 32 3.70 12.15 9.07
CA ILE A 32 4.49 12.58 10.23
C ILE A 32 5.87 11.92 10.12
N ASP A 33 6.92 12.64 10.52
CA ASP A 33 8.29 12.12 10.55
C ASP A 33 8.47 11.20 11.77
N GLU A 34 7.78 10.06 11.72
CA GLU A 34 7.83 8.98 12.68
C GLU A 34 8.08 7.70 11.91
N THR A 35 8.97 6.84 12.41
CA THR A 35 9.26 5.57 11.76
C THR A 35 8.97 4.41 12.70
N GLY A 36 7.96 3.62 12.34
CA GLY A 36 7.73 2.31 12.96
C GLY A 36 8.75 1.29 12.44
N VAL A 37 9.21 0.40 13.30
CA VAL A 37 10.14 -0.68 12.92
C VAL A 37 9.59 -2.02 13.40
N ILE A 38 9.42 -2.96 12.47
CA ILE A 38 9.13 -4.37 12.75
C ILE A 38 10.43 -5.14 12.59
N ALA A 39 10.99 -5.61 13.71
CA ALA A 39 12.26 -6.33 13.71
C ALA A 39 12.18 -7.68 12.97
N ALA A 40 13.34 -8.21 12.55
CA ALA A 40 13.43 -9.41 11.72
C ALA A 40 12.82 -10.68 12.35
N ASN A 41 12.81 -10.77 13.67
CA ASN A 41 12.27 -11.91 14.42
C ASN A 41 10.84 -11.65 14.93
N THR A 42 10.16 -10.67 14.36
CA THR A 42 8.79 -10.30 14.73
C THR A 42 7.83 -10.75 13.64
N LYS A 43 6.79 -11.49 14.03
CA LYS A 43 5.65 -11.78 13.19
C LYS A 43 4.46 -10.93 13.64
N VAL A 44 3.89 -10.17 12.72
CA VAL A 44 2.68 -9.40 12.94
C VAL A 44 1.51 -10.11 12.27
N THR A 45 0.44 -10.32 13.02
CA THR A 45 -0.82 -10.87 12.52
C THR A 45 -1.93 -9.86 12.76
N GLY A 46 -2.58 -9.41 11.70
CA GLY A 46 -3.58 -8.33 11.72
C GLY A 46 -3.15 -7.11 10.92
N ASP A 47 -4.01 -6.08 10.93
CA ASP A 47 -3.80 -4.88 10.11
C ASP A 47 -2.90 -3.86 10.81
N ILE A 48 -2.03 -3.23 10.03
CA ILE A 48 -1.14 -2.16 10.47
C ILE A 48 -1.58 -0.87 9.78
N VAL A 49 -1.85 0.18 10.57
CA VAL A 49 -2.15 1.52 10.06
C VAL A 49 -1.21 2.53 10.71
N THR A 50 -0.47 3.27 9.90
CA THR A 50 0.42 4.34 10.38
C THR A 50 0.31 5.60 9.53
N ARG A 51 0.47 6.75 10.17
CA ARG A 51 0.58 8.05 9.49
C ARG A 51 2.04 8.40 9.14
N GLY A 52 3.01 7.63 9.62
CA GLY A 52 4.43 7.86 9.38
C GLY A 52 5.02 6.89 8.35
N HIS A 53 6.31 6.64 8.50
CA HIS A 53 7.08 5.65 7.76
C HIS A 53 7.06 4.30 8.47
N LEU A 54 7.28 3.22 7.71
CA LEU A 54 7.34 1.87 8.26
C LEU A 54 8.50 1.09 7.67
N MET A 55 9.36 0.56 8.53
CA MET A 55 10.38 -0.41 8.18
C MET A 55 9.97 -1.80 8.64
N ILE A 56 9.86 -2.73 7.71
CA ILE A 56 9.48 -4.11 7.98
C ILE A 56 10.69 -4.98 7.70
N TYR A 57 11.21 -5.64 8.72
CA TYR A 57 12.27 -6.64 8.60
C TYR A 57 11.78 -8.07 8.82
N GLY A 58 10.62 -8.22 9.47
CA GLY A 58 10.04 -9.51 9.85
C GLY A 58 8.98 -10.02 8.90
N GLU A 59 7.96 -10.67 9.47
CA GLU A 59 6.83 -11.20 8.73
C GLU A 59 5.54 -10.46 9.07
N VAL A 60 4.72 -10.18 8.06
CA VAL A 60 3.41 -9.55 8.24
C VAL A 60 2.35 -10.37 7.53
N GLU A 61 1.34 -10.79 8.29
CA GLU A 61 0.12 -11.44 7.84
C GLU A 61 -1.07 -10.53 8.14
N GLY A 62 -1.47 -9.72 7.16
CA GLY A 62 -2.51 -8.70 7.30
C GLY A 62 -2.25 -7.50 6.39
N ASN A 63 -3.15 -6.52 6.40
CA ASN A 63 -3.04 -5.36 5.53
C ASN A 63 -2.13 -4.30 6.15
N VAL A 64 -1.34 -3.62 5.32
CA VAL A 64 -0.40 -2.59 5.75
C VAL A 64 -0.72 -1.27 5.06
N THR A 65 -1.21 -0.30 5.83
CA THR A 65 -1.50 1.04 5.35
C THR A 65 -0.55 2.04 6.00
N ALA A 66 0.20 2.77 5.18
CA ALA A 66 1.07 3.86 5.63
C ALA A 66 0.81 5.13 4.82
N ALA A 67 0.65 6.28 5.48
CA ALA A 67 0.61 7.55 4.75
C ALA A 67 1.98 7.92 4.17
N GLY A 68 3.08 7.44 4.77
CA GLY A 68 4.45 7.68 4.34
C GLY A 68 5.04 6.56 3.49
N ASN A 69 6.36 6.39 3.64
CA ASN A 69 7.15 5.41 2.91
C ASN A 69 7.21 4.08 3.66
N ILE A 70 7.14 2.97 2.92
CA ILE A 70 7.36 1.63 3.45
C ILE A 70 8.65 1.07 2.88
N THR A 71 9.54 0.58 3.75
CA THR A 71 10.67 -0.25 3.36
C THR A 71 10.43 -1.65 3.89
N ALA A 72 10.34 -2.64 3.00
CA ALA A 72 10.08 -4.02 3.36
C ALA A 72 11.25 -4.93 2.98
N THR A 73 11.66 -5.73 3.96
CA THR A 73 12.60 -6.83 3.90
C THR A 73 11.92 -7.99 4.66
N GLY A 74 11.96 -9.23 4.14
CA GLY A 74 11.23 -10.37 4.74
C GLY A 74 9.98 -10.79 3.95
N ARG A 75 8.91 -11.22 4.64
CA ARG A 75 7.71 -11.80 4.01
C ARG A 75 6.46 -11.01 4.37
N ILE A 76 5.69 -10.62 3.36
CA ILE A 76 4.41 -9.93 3.56
C ILE A 76 3.31 -10.66 2.81
N SER A 77 2.22 -10.95 3.50
CA SER A 77 1.00 -11.56 2.97
C SER A 77 -0.21 -10.75 3.40
N GLY A 78 -0.81 -10.03 2.46
CA GLY A 78 -1.90 -9.08 2.70
C GLY A 78 -1.70 -7.80 1.88
N ASP A 79 -2.70 -6.93 1.79
CA ASP A 79 -2.64 -5.79 0.88
C ASP A 79 -1.79 -4.65 1.46
N ILE A 80 -1.04 -3.96 0.60
CA ILE A 80 -0.18 -2.84 1.02
C ILE A 80 -0.64 -1.56 0.34
N ALA A 81 -0.89 -0.53 1.13
CA ALA A 81 -1.24 0.81 0.68
C ALA A 81 -0.23 1.84 1.23
N CYS A 82 0.52 2.53 0.37
CA CYS A 82 1.46 3.56 0.80
C CYS A 82 1.78 4.63 -0.26
N SER A 83 2.54 5.65 0.14
CA SER A 83 2.98 6.69 -0.80
C SER A 83 4.16 6.23 -1.65
N ASN A 84 5.21 5.71 -1.03
CA ASN A 84 6.36 5.11 -1.72
C ASN A 84 6.71 3.76 -1.08
N LEU A 85 7.08 2.79 -1.92
CA LEU A 85 7.42 1.44 -1.50
C LEU A 85 8.83 1.05 -1.97
N LYS A 86 9.68 0.66 -1.03
CA LYS A 86 10.99 0.07 -1.30
C LYS A 86 11.01 -1.39 -0.86
N LEU A 87 11.35 -2.28 -1.80
CA LEU A 87 11.35 -3.72 -1.61
C LEU A 87 12.78 -4.26 -1.77
N THR A 88 13.37 -4.72 -0.66
CA THR A 88 14.74 -5.26 -0.63
C THR A 88 14.73 -6.70 -0.15
N GLY A 89 15.04 -7.66 -1.04
CA GLY A 89 15.17 -9.08 -0.70
C GLY A 89 13.93 -9.71 -0.07
N CYS A 90 12.74 -9.24 -0.43
CA CYS A 90 11.48 -9.64 0.21
C CYS A 90 10.61 -10.52 -0.69
N GLN A 91 9.73 -11.30 -0.06
CA GLN A 91 8.72 -12.12 -0.72
C GLN A 91 7.33 -11.58 -0.38
N LEU A 92 6.67 -11.00 -1.38
CA LEU A 92 5.33 -10.45 -1.22
C LEU A 92 4.31 -11.29 -1.96
N LYS A 93 3.24 -11.63 -1.25
CA LYS A 93 2.02 -12.21 -1.81
C LYS A 93 0.85 -11.28 -1.45
N SER A 94 0.66 -10.25 -2.25
CA SER A 94 -0.12 -9.07 -1.87
C SER A 94 -0.61 -8.29 -3.07
N ASN A 95 -1.72 -7.56 -2.94
CA ASN A 95 -2.02 -6.46 -3.86
C ASN A 95 -1.32 -5.18 -3.36
N LEU A 96 -0.52 -4.56 -4.22
CA LEU A 96 0.22 -3.34 -3.91
C LEU A 96 -0.53 -2.15 -4.51
N THR A 97 -0.92 -1.19 -3.67
CA THR A 97 -1.51 0.09 -4.07
C THR A 97 -0.59 1.21 -3.60
N VAL A 98 0.25 1.70 -4.50
CA VAL A 98 1.26 2.72 -4.17
C VAL A 98 0.95 4.00 -4.94
N LYS A 99 0.97 5.15 -4.27
CA LYS A 99 0.58 6.41 -4.93
C LYS A 99 1.63 6.91 -5.93
N GLU A 100 2.91 6.78 -5.57
CA GLU A 100 4.01 7.35 -6.34
C GLU A 100 4.93 6.26 -6.89
N ASN A 101 6.00 5.93 -6.16
CA ASN A 101 7.09 5.13 -6.68
C ASN A 101 7.20 3.78 -5.98
N ILE A 102 7.43 2.74 -6.78
CA ILE A 102 7.83 1.42 -6.30
C ILE A 102 9.26 1.15 -6.78
N LEU A 103 10.16 0.86 -5.84
CA LEU A 103 11.53 0.44 -6.14
C LEU A 103 11.74 -0.99 -5.64
N MET A 104 12.10 -1.89 -6.55
CA MET A 104 12.35 -3.30 -6.23
C MET A 104 13.78 -3.69 -6.56
N ASP A 105 14.49 -4.23 -5.58
CA ASP A 105 15.81 -4.84 -5.78
C ASP A 105 15.72 -6.21 -6.47
N ALA A 106 16.86 -6.68 -6.99
CA ALA A 106 16.97 -7.97 -7.71
C ALA A 106 16.55 -9.20 -6.90
N ASP A 107 16.77 -9.18 -5.57
CA ASP A 107 16.42 -10.29 -4.68
C ASP A 107 14.92 -10.33 -4.29
N SER A 108 14.16 -9.32 -4.70
CA SER A 108 12.74 -9.20 -4.34
C SER A 108 11.84 -10.02 -5.30
N LYS A 109 10.84 -10.67 -4.71
CA LYS A 109 9.83 -11.47 -5.44
C LYS A 109 8.43 -11.01 -5.05
N VAL A 110 7.67 -10.56 -6.04
CA VAL A 110 6.29 -10.09 -5.84
C VAL A 110 5.34 -10.97 -6.64
N GLU A 111 4.35 -11.53 -5.97
CA GLU A 111 3.24 -12.28 -6.57
C GLU A 111 1.92 -11.57 -6.23
N GLY A 112 1.24 -11.00 -7.22
CA GLY A 112 0.01 -10.24 -7.00
C GLY A 112 -0.25 -9.15 -8.03
N ARG A 113 -1.21 -8.27 -7.74
CA ARG A 113 -1.47 -7.08 -8.57
C ARG A 113 -0.69 -5.89 -8.04
N ILE A 114 -0.14 -5.09 -8.94
CA ILE A 114 0.62 -3.90 -8.60
C ILE A 114 -0.06 -2.70 -9.27
N PHE A 115 -0.46 -1.72 -8.46
CA PHE A 115 -0.96 -0.43 -8.90
C PHE A 115 -0.02 0.67 -8.40
N CYS A 116 0.55 1.45 -9.32
CA CYS A 116 1.49 2.52 -8.99
C CYS A 116 1.52 3.65 -10.02
N SER A 117 2.25 4.73 -9.76
CA SER A 117 2.55 5.73 -10.79
C SER A 117 3.80 5.33 -11.57
N VAL A 118 4.90 5.10 -10.86
CA VAL A 118 6.19 4.68 -11.45
C VAL A 118 6.65 3.40 -10.77
N LEU A 119 7.06 2.41 -11.59
CA LEU A 119 7.65 1.16 -11.13
C LEU A 119 9.08 1.04 -11.66
N SER A 120 10.06 0.89 -10.79
CA SER A 120 11.42 0.47 -11.13
C SER A 120 11.66 -0.92 -10.56
N ALA A 121 11.85 -1.90 -11.44
CA ALA A 121 11.94 -3.30 -11.07
C ALA A 121 13.27 -3.93 -11.52
N ASP A 122 14.05 -4.46 -10.57
CA ASP A 122 15.21 -5.33 -10.81
C ASP A 122 14.94 -6.82 -10.51
N GLY A 123 13.82 -7.13 -9.85
CA GLY A 123 13.51 -8.46 -9.32
C GLY A 123 12.51 -9.29 -10.14
N THR A 124 11.92 -10.31 -9.50
CA THR A 124 10.90 -11.15 -10.12
C THR A 124 9.50 -10.66 -9.78
N ILE A 125 8.69 -10.39 -10.79
CA ILE A 125 7.27 -10.02 -10.62
C ILE A 125 6.40 -11.05 -11.32
N LYS A 126 5.42 -11.61 -10.61
CA LYS A 126 4.43 -12.52 -11.15
C LYS A 126 3.03 -11.97 -10.90
N GLY A 127 2.42 -11.42 -11.93
CA GLY A 127 1.07 -10.87 -11.86
C GLY A 127 0.87 -9.67 -12.76
N ASN A 128 -0.21 -8.93 -12.52
CA ASN A 128 -0.58 -7.80 -13.37
C ASN A 128 -0.05 -6.50 -12.78
N ILE A 129 0.57 -5.70 -13.64
CA ILE A 129 1.15 -4.40 -13.31
C ILE A 129 0.32 -3.34 -14.02
N GLU A 130 -0.17 -2.38 -13.26
CA GLU A 130 -0.84 -1.18 -13.75
C GLU A 130 -0.12 0.05 -13.22
N ALA A 131 0.70 0.65 -14.08
CA ALA A 131 1.39 1.88 -13.80
C ALA A 131 0.70 3.04 -14.53
N THR A 132 0.45 4.15 -13.85
CA THR A 132 -0.22 5.31 -14.48
C THR A 132 0.75 6.20 -15.26
N SER A 133 2.07 6.06 -15.06
CA SER A 133 3.10 6.88 -15.69
C SER A 133 4.17 6.05 -16.42
N GLU A 134 5.05 5.35 -15.69
CA GLU A 134 6.21 4.67 -16.29
C GLU A 134 6.52 3.33 -15.60
N VAL A 135 6.97 2.35 -16.39
CA VAL A 135 7.55 1.10 -15.89
C VAL A 135 8.98 0.97 -16.41
N GLN A 136 9.94 0.90 -15.51
CA GLN A 136 11.35 0.68 -15.77
C GLN A 136 11.72 -0.72 -15.35
N ILE A 137 12.25 -1.48 -16.29
CA ILE A 137 12.59 -2.88 -16.11
C ILE A 137 14.09 -3.01 -16.31
N HIS A 138 14.79 -3.25 -15.22
CA HIS A 138 16.24 -3.34 -15.21
C HIS A 138 16.73 -4.73 -15.64
N SER A 139 18.05 -4.83 -15.88
CA SER A 139 18.68 -5.99 -16.53
C SER A 139 18.45 -7.34 -15.84
N SER A 140 18.24 -7.37 -14.52
CA SER A 140 17.99 -8.62 -13.76
C SER A 140 16.52 -8.97 -13.60
N ALA A 141 15.61 -8.12 -14.07
CA ALA A 141 14.19 -8.29 -13.81
C ALA A 141 13.55 -9.37 -14.69
N SER A 142 12.66 -10.14 -14.07
CA SER A 142 11.85 -11.16 -14.75
C SER A 142 10.38 -10.93 -14.42
N ILE A 143 9.62 -10.41 -15.37
CA ILE A 143 8.20 -10.12 -15.19
C ILE A 143 7.36 -11.14 -15.97
N THR A 144 6.45 -11.79 -15.27
CA THR A 144 5.46 -12.71 -15.84
C THR A 144 4.05 -12.20 -15.56
N GLY A 145 3.33 -11.79 -16.60
CA GLY A 145 1.94 -11.31 -16.49
C GLY A 145 1.61 -10.14 -17.41
N GLY A 146 0.51 -9.44 -17.12
CA GLY A 146 0.04 -8.31 -17.93
C GLY A 146 0.61 -6.98 -17.44
N ILE A 147 1.18 -6.16 -18.32
CA ILE A 147 1.66 -4.82 -18.01
C ILE A 147 0.80 -3.77 -18.73
N ARG A 148 0.19 -2.85 -17.98
CA ARG A 148 -0.48 -1.65 -18.48
C ARG A 148 0.28 -0.42 -17.98
N THR A 149 0.77 0.41 -18.90
CA THR A 149 1.52 1.63 -18.54
C THR A 149 1.42 2.71 -19.62
N LYS A 150 1.73 3.97 -19.32
CA LYS A 150 1.87 5.02 -20.35
C LYS A 150 3.22 5.01 -21.04
N SER A 151 4.28 4.69 -20.29
CA SER A 151 5.65 4.58 -20.78
C SER A 151 6.31 3.34 -20.23
N ILE A 152 7.20 2.72 -21.01
CA ILE A 152 7.99 1.59 -20.59
C ILE A 152 9.43 1.73 -21.06
N SER A 153 10.38 1.41 -20.18
CA SER A 153 11.79 1.28 -20.47
C SER A 153 12.27 -0.10 -20.06
N VAL A 154 13.06 -0.75 -20.90
CA VAL A 154 13.54 -2.12 -20.69
C VAL A 154 15.03 -2.19 -20.98
N ASP A 155 15.81 -2.56 -19.97
CA ASP A 155 17.25 -2.75 -20.08
C ASP A 155 17.60 -4.09 -20.73
N ALA A 156 18.79 -4.16 -21.33
CA ALA A 156 19.30 -5.40 -21.91
C ALA A 156 19.48 -6.48 -20.84
N GLY A 157 18.87 -7.65 -21.04
CA GLY A 157 18.91 -8.78 -20.11
C GLY A 157 17.58 -9.03 -19.39
N ALA A 158 16.71 -8.03 -19.32
CA ALA A 158 15.38 -8.16 -18.73
C ALA A 158 14.52 -9.20 -19.47
N GLN A 159 13.77 -10.00 -18.71
CA GLN A 159 12.86 -11.00 -19.22
C GLN A 159 11.41 -10.58 -19.01
N LEU A 160 10.63 -10.59 -20.09
CA LEU A 160 9.22 -10.22 -20.09
C LEU A 160 8.41 -11.34 -20.73
N LEU A 161 7.54 -11.97 -19.95
CA LEU A 161 6.66 -13.04 -20.42
C LEU A 161 5.20 -12.70 -20.11
N GLY A 162 4.44 -12.32 -21.13
CA GLY A 162 3.02 -12.01 -20.98
C GLY A 162 2.52 -11.01 -22.00
N SER A 163 1.51 -10.24 -21.62
CA SER A 163 0.91 -9.21 -22.46
C SER A 163 1.32 -7.82 -21.99
N MET A 164 1.51 -6.91 -22.93
CA MET A 164 1.82 -5.52 -22.63
C MET A 164 0.88 -4.62 -23.41
N GLN A 165 0.30 -3.64 -22.72
CA GLN A 165 -0.54 -2.61 -23.31
C GLN A 165 -0.04 -1.23 -22.87
N VAL A 166 0.38 -0.43 -23.83
CA VAL A 166 0.71 0.97 -23.61
C VAL A 166 -0.57 1.80 -23.77
N VAL A 167 -0.96 2.53 -22.72
CA VAL A 167 -2.10 3.44 -22.72
C VAL A 167 -1.65 4.88 -22.98
N ARG A 168 -2.49 5.67 -23.65
CA ARG A 168 -2.17 7.07 -23.96
C ARG A 168 -2.75 8.01 -22.91
#